data_AF-A0AAN8K908-F1
#
_entry.id   AF-A0AAN8K908-F1
#
_cell.length_a   1.000
_cell.length_b   1.000
_cell.length_c   1.000
_cell.angle_alpha   90.00
_cell.angle_beta   90.00
_cell.angle_gamma   90.00
#
_symmetry.space_group_name_H-M   'P 1'
#
loop_
_entity.id
_entity.type
_entity.pdbx_description
1 polymer ?
#
loop_
_entity_poly.entity_id
_entity_poly.type
_entity_poly.pdbx_seq_one_letter_code
_entity_poly.pdbx_strand_id
1 'polypeptide(L)'
;MITKSKNNVHIQNSAARLVIRRKLERHMDTTPILRELHWLPLKARVEFKNPCIIFKLIHHGESAPFYLTELIEIHVPKICTKSCDRVKLVNHNMRPKPSRAYGERAFCIYAPHL
;
A
#
# COMPACT_ATOMS: atom_id res chain seq x y z
N MET A 1 -17.09 1.38 12.31
CA MET A 1 -17.46 2.80 12.14
C MET A 1 -16.25 3.52 11.51
N ILE A 2 -16.26 3.69 10.19
CA ILE A 2 -15.14 4.24 9.41
C ILE A 2 -15.33 5.76 9.37
N THR A 3 -14.60 6.51 10.20
CA THR A 3 -14.57 7.97 10.10
C THR A 3 -13.30 8.40 9.35
N LYS A 4 -13.53 9.11 8.24
CA LYS A 4 -12.58 10.01 7.53
C LYS A 4 -11.51 9.38 6.61
N SER A 5 -11.95 8.65 5.58
CA SER A 5 -11.16 8.54 4.33
C SER A 5 -11.35 9.77 3.41
N LYS A 6 -12.35 10.63 3.66
CA LYS A 6 -12.68 11.77 2.79
C LYS A 6 -11.61 12.89 2.83
N ASN A 7 -10.98 13.13 3.98
CA ASN A 7 -10.06 14.27 4.17
C ASN A 7 -8.83 14.21 3.28
N ASN A 8 -8.28 13.02 3.04
CA ASN A 8 -6.99 12.92 2.34
C ASN A 8 -7.12 13.15 0.83
N VAL A 9 -8.29 12.88 0.25
CA VAL A 9 -8.59 13.20 -1.16
C VAL A 9 -8.66 14.71 -1.35
N HIS A 10 -9.29 15.43 -0.41
CA HIS A 10 -9.35 16.89 -0.45
C HIS A 10 -7.97 17.54 -0.37
N ILE A 11 -7.09 17.03 0.50
CA ILE A 11 -5.71 17.53 0.62
C ILE A 11 -4.94 17.35 -0.69
N GLN A 12 -5.01 16.15 -1.30
CA GLN A 12 -4.34 15.90 -2.58
C GLN A 12 -4.87 16.82 -3.68
N ASN A 13 -6.19 16.99 -3.77
CA ASN A 13 -6.81 17.84 -4.78
C ASN A 13 -6.44 19.32 -4.58
N SER A 14 -6.42 19.80 -3.34
CA SER A 14 -5.99 21.16 -3.02
C SER A 14 -4.51 21.39 -3.34
N ALA A 15 -3.63 20.45 -2.99
CA ALA A 15 -2.21 20.53 -3.33
C ALA A 15 -1.99 20.55 -4.84
N ALA A 16 -2.71 19.71 -5.59
CA ALA A 16 -2.59 19.64 -7.04
C ALA A 16 -3.02 20.96 -7.72
N ARG A 17 -4.10 21.58 -7.22
CA ARG A 17 -4.54 22.92 -7.66
C ARG A 17 -3.52 24.01 -7.34
N LEU A 18 -2.90 23.95 -6.17
CA LEU A 18 -1.86 24.90 -5.75
C LEU A 18 -0.61 24.82 -6.64
N VAL A 19 -0.20 23.62 -7.04
CA VAL A 19 0.98 23.41 -7.91
C VAL A 19 0.74 23.93 -9.33
N ILE A 20 -0.42 23.64 -9.91
CA ILE A 20 -0.73 24.04 -11.31
C ILE A 20 -0.94 25.55 -11.46
N ARG A 21 -1.30 26.27 -10.38
CA ARG A 21 -1.51 27.73 -10.36
C ARG A 21 -2.46 28.26 -11.46
N ARG A 22 -3.36 27.43 -11.99
CA ARG A 22 -4.42 27.85 -12.92
C ARG A 22 -5.68 28.21 -12.13
N LYS A 23 -6.39 29.25 -12.57
CA LYS A 23 -7.72 29.59 -12.05
C LYS A 23 -8.69 28.47 -12.43
N LEU A 24 -8.91 27.56 -11.49
CA LEU A 24 -9.78 26.41 -11.69
C LEU A 24 -11.13 26.68 -11.06
N GLU A 25 -12.21 26.49 -11.84
CA GLU A 25 -13.57 26.57 -11.32
C GLU A 25 -13.76 25.62 -10.14
N ARG A 26 -14.58 26.03 -9.17
CA ARG A 26 -14.83 25.27 -7.93
C ARG A 26 -15.39 23.87 -8.24
N HIS A 27 -16.13 23.73 -9.33
CA HIS A 27 -16.79 22.49 -9.77
C HIS A 27 -15.97 21.66 -10.77
N MET A 28 -14.82 22.15 -11.23
CA MET A 28 -14.02 21.41 -12.20
C MET A 28 -13.41 20.15 -11.57
N ASP A 29 -13.43 19.04 -12.31
CA ASP A 29 -12.79 17.80 -11.88
C ASP A 29 -11.26 17.97 -11.74
N THR A 30 -10.69 17.37 -10.70
CA THR A 30 -9.24 17.41 -10.41
C THR A 30 -8.51 16.20 -11.02
N THR A 31 -9.21 15.20 -11.55
CA THR A 31 -8.62 14.05 -12.25
C THR A 31 -7.65 14.41 -13.39
N PRO A 32 -7.95 15.36 -14.32
CA PRO A 32 -7.01 15.70 -15.40
C PRO A 32 -5.71 16.32 -14.86
N ILE A 33 -5.82 17.12 -13.81
CA ILE A 33 -4.69 17.73 -13.10
C ILE A 33 -3.79 16.67 -12.46
N LEU A 34 -4.39 15.68 -11.80
CA LEU A 34 -3.64 14.58 -11.22
C LEU A 34 -2.90 13.78 -12.29
N ARG A 35 -3.51 13.60 -13.47
CA ARG A 35 -2.87 12.91 -14.59
C ARG A 35 -1.71 13.72 -15.18
N GLU A 36 -1.88 15.03 -15.36
CA GLU A 36 -0.82 15.94 -15.84
C GLU A 36 0.37 15.98 -14.88
N LEU A 37 0.12 15.94 -13.57
CA LEU A 37 1.17 15.86 -12.55
C LEU A 37 1.73 14.45 -12.33
N HIS A 38 1.19 13.44 -13.02
CA HIS A 38 1.48 12.02 -12.79
C HIS A 38 1.23 11.58 -11.32
N TRP A 39 0.30 12.24 -10.62
CA TRP A 39 -0.06 11.93 -9.25
C TRP A 39 -1.15 10.86 -9.18
N LEU A 40 -0.80 9.67 -8.71
CA LEU A 40 -1.79 8.63 -8.44
C LEU A 40 -2.78 9.08 -7.34
N PRO A 41 -4.10 8.82 -7.49
CA PRO A 41 -5.06 8.99 -6.41
C PRO A 41 -4.62 8.24 -5.16
N LEU A 42 -4.86 8.79 -3.98
CA LEU A 42 -4.33 8.25 -2.73
C LEU A 42 -4.63 6.76 -2.52
N LYS A 43 -5.84 6.30 -2.83
CA LYS A 43 -6.22 4.89 -2.70
C LYS A 43 -5.33 4.00 -3.57
N ALA A 44 -5.22 4.33 -4.85
CA ALA A 44 -4.35 3.65 -5.79
C ALA A 44 -2.88 3.71 -5.36
N ARG A 45 -2.44 4.80 -4.71
CA ARG A 45 -1.08 4.91 -4.18
C ARG A 45 -0.80 3.89 -3.08
N VAL A 46 -1.73 3.68 -2.16
CA VAL A 46 -1.57 2.67 -1.09
C VAL A 46 -1.53 1.27 -1.71
N GLU A 47 -2.43 0.99 -2.64
CA GLU A 47 -2.49 -0.29 -3.36
C GLU A 47 -1.22 -0.57 -4.18
N PHE A 48 -0.62 0.46 -4.78
CA PHE A 48 0.63 0.32 -5.54
C PHE A 48 1.87 0.25 -4.64
N LYS A 49 1.93 1.08 -3.60
CA LYS A 49 3.15 1.24 -2.78
C LYS A 49 3.44 -0.01 -1.96
N ASN A 50 2.41 -0.70 -1.48
CA ASN A 50 2.58 -1.89 -0.64
C ASN A 50 3.32 -3.03 -1.38
N PRO A 51 2.87 -3.49 -2.58
CA PRO A 51 3.63 -4.43 -3.41
C PRO A 51 5.03 -3.95 -3.75
N CYS A 52 5.23 -2.66 -4.06
CA CYS A 52 6.58 -2.16 -4.34
C CYS A 52 7.53 -2.28 -3.15
N ILE A 53 7.03 -2.08 -1.92
CA ILE A 53 7.83 -2.26 -0.70
C ILE A 53 8.14 -3.75 -0.53
N ILE A 54 7.15 -4.63 -0.69
CA ILE A 54 7.33 -6.09 -0.59
C ILE A 54 8.36 -6.59 -1.60
N PHE A 55 8.23 -6.18 -2.86
CA PHE A 55 9.19 -6.52 -3.92
C PHE A 55 10.61 -6.08 -3.55
N LYS A 56 10.77 -4.86 -3.05
CA LYS A 56 12.08 -4.38 -2.59
C LYS A 56 12.62 -5.16 -1.40
N LEU A 57 11.77 -5.54 -0.45
CA LEU A 57 12.17 -6.35 0.70
C LEU A 57 12.65 -7.74 0.26
N ILE A 58 11.97 -8.35 -0.71
CA ILE A 58 12.31 -9.69 -1.22
C ILE A 58 13.59 -9.67 -2.06
N HIS A 59 13.74 -8.70 -2.96
CA HIS A 59 14.83 -8.70 -3.95
C HIS A 59 16.03 -7.82 -3.57
N HIS A 60 15.85 -6.85 -2.69
CA HIS A 60 16.86 -5.84 -2.32
C HIS A 60 16.98 -5.70 -0.79
N GLY A 61 16.86 -6.83 -0.07
CA GLY A 61 16.72 -6.89 1.40
C GLY A 61 17.78 -6.12 2.19
N GLU A 62 19.00 -5.97 1.68
CA GLU A 62 20.09 -5.21 2.34
C GLU A 62 19.84 -3.70 2.41
N SER A 63 19.02 -3.15 1.51
CA SER A 63 18.66 -1.72 1.49
C SER A 63 17.39 -1.39 2.27
N ALA A 64 16.75 -2.40 2.85
CA ALA A 64 15.51 -2.22 3.57
C ALA A 64 15.74 -2.02 5.08
N PRO A 65 14.96 -1.17 5.74
CA PRO A 65 15.03 -1.03 7.19
C PRO A 65 14.74 -2.37 7.90
N PHE A 66 15.55 -2.68 8.91
CA PHE A 66 15.48 -3.93 9.69
C PHE A 66 14.07 -4.21 10.26
N TYR A 67 13.37 -3.17 10.70
CA TYR A 67 12.02 -3.31 11.26
C TYR A 67 10.98 -3.80 10.23
N LEU A 68 11.21 -3.60 8.92
CA LEU A 68 10.31 -4.12 7.88
C LEU A 68 10.62 -5.55 7.51
N THR A 69 11.91 -5.92 7.52
CA THR A 69 12.34 -7.30 7.26
C THR A 69 11.89 -8.23 8.37
N GLU A 70 11.87 -7.77 9.63
CA GLU A 70 11.36 -8.56 10.76
C GLU A 70 9.84 -8.82 10.68
N LEU A 71 9.09 -7.96 9.97
CA LEU A 71 7.65 -8.09 9.82
C LEU A 71 7.22 -9.05 8.70
N ILE A 72 8.15 -9.50 7.85
CA ILE A 72 7.88 -10.37 6.72
C ILE A 72 8.71 -11.65 6.82
N GLU A 73 8.05 -12.79 6.62
CA GLU A 73 8.71 -14.08 6.50
C GLU A 73 8.40 -14.68 5.12
N ILE A 74 9.42 -15.21 4.44
CA ILE A 74 9.24 -15.88 3.14
C ILE A 74 8.80 -17.32 3.38
N HIS A 75 7.70 -17.71 2.76
CA HIS A 75 7.18 -19.06 2.86
C HIS A 75 8.04 -20.03 2.04
N VAL A 76 8.72 -20.93 2.75
CA VAL A 76 9.44 -22.05 2.13
C VAL A 76 8.53 -23.29 2.15
N PRO A 77 8.04 -23.76 0.99
CA PRO A 77 7.17 -24.92 0.94
C PRO A 77 7.96 -26.19 1.30
N LYS A 78 7.40 -27.00 2.19
CA LYS A 78 8.00 -28.30 2.57
C LYS A 78 7.90 -29.35 1.46
N ILE A 79 6.97 -29.16 0.53
CA ILE A 79 6.64 -30.11 -0.55
C ILE A 79 6.53 -29.30 -1.85
N CYS A 80 7.12 -29.81 -2.94
CA CYS A 80 6.97 -29.23 -4.27
C CYS A 80 5.52 -29.37 -4.77
N THR A 81 4.73 -28.32 -4.59
CA THR A 81 3.41 -28.17 -5.20
C THR A 81 3.53 -27.36 -6.49
N LYS A 82 2.53 -27.38 -7.37
CA LYS A 82 2.50 -26.52 -8.59
C LYS A 82 2.70 -25.02 -8.33
N SER A 83 2.60 -24.58 -7.07
CA SER A 83 2.76 -23.19 -6.65
C SER A 83 4.08 -22.90 -5.93
N CYS A 84 5.01 -23.86 -5.87
CA CYS A 84 6.33 -23.69 -5.23
C CYS A 84 7.24 -22.74 -5.99
N ASP A 85 7.00 -22.55 -7.29
CA ASP A 85 7.80 -21.67 -8.15
C ASP A 85 7.52 -20.18 -7.93
N ARG A 86 6.54 -19.85 -7.08
CA ARG A 86 6.18 -18.48 -6.71
C ARG A 86 6.67 -18.18 -5.30
N VAL A 87 7.39 -17.07 -5.16
CA VAL A 87 7.70 -16.51 -3.84
C VAL A 87 6.39 -16.07 -3.18
N LYS A 88 6.13 -16.58 -1.97
CA LYS A 88 4.97 -16.19 -1.16
C LYS A 88 5.45 -15.77 0.22
N LEU A 89 4.71 -14.87 0.84
CA LEU A 89 4.92 -14.52 2.24
C LEU A 89 4.16 -15.48 3.15
N VAL A 90 4.70 -15.74 4.34
CA VAL A 90 4.00 -16.51 5.37
C VAL A 90 2.78 -15.73 5.81
N ASN A 91 1.62 -16.39 5.79
CA ASN A 91 0.40 -15.79 6.26
C ASN A 91 0.23 -16.07 7.76
N HIS A 92 0.46 -15.06 8.61
CA HIS A 92 0.35 -15.17 10.07
C HIS A 92 -1.11 -15.15 10.59
N ASN A 93 -2.11 -15.42 9.73
CA ASN A 93 -3.54 -15.55 10.11
C ASN A 93 -3.82 -16.55 11.24
N MET A 94 -2.84 -17.36 11.65
CA MET A 94 -2.90 -18.27 12.80
C MET A 94 -2.59 -17.60 14.16
N ARG A 95 -2.10 -16.36 14.19
CA ARG A 95 -2.00 -15.60 15.45
C ARG A 95 -3.40 -15.07 15.80
N PRO A 96 -3.77 -15.00 17.10
CA PRO A 96 -5.06 -14.45 17.50
C PRO A 96 -5.22 -13.06 16.87
N LYS A 97 -6.27 -12.91 16.03
CA LYS A 97 -6.51 -11.67 15.30
C LYS A 97 -6.51 -10.53 16.31
N PRO A 98 -5.74 -9.46 16.09
CA PRO A 98 -5.79 -8.30 16.97
C PRO A 98 -7.25 -7.86 17.07
N SER A 99 -7.78 -7.87 18.28
CA SER A 99 -9.15 -7.44 18.55
C SER A 99 -9.28 -5.99 18.08
N ARG A 100 -10.04 -5.79 16.99
CA ARG A 100 -10.41 -4.53 16.31
C ARG A 100 -9.55 -4.12 15.09
N ALA A 101 -10.30 -3.61 14.11
CA ALA A 101 -9.99 -3.10 12.77
C ALA A 101 -8.63 -2.43 12.48
N TYR A 102 -7.89 -1.97 13.49
CA TYR A 102 -6.59 -1.33 13.28
C TYR A 102 -5.49 -2.37 12.98
N GLY A 103 -5.49 -3.49 13.70
CA GLY A 103 -4.45 -4.50 13.54
C GLY A 103 -4.51 -5.23 12.20
N GLU A 104 -5.68 -5.35 11.58
CA GLU A 104 -5.84 -5.94 10.23
C GLU A 104 -5.12 -5.12 9.14
N ARG A 105 -4.83 -3.84 9.40
CA ARG A 105 -4.10 -2.96 8.47
C ARG A 105 -2.60 -2.98 8.69
N ALA A 106 -2.10 -3.77 9.65
CA ALA A 106 -0.68 -3.93 9.88
C ALA A 106 -0.01 -4.53 8.65
N PHE A 107 1.21 -4.08 8.35
CA PHE A 107 1.94 -4.50 7.17
C PHE A 107 2.15 -6.01 7.12
N CYS A 108 2.52 -6.65 8.24
CA CYS A 108 2.69 -8.10 8.34
C CYS A 108 1.40 -8.92 8.10
N ILE A 109 0.22 -8.31 8.30
CA ILE A 109 -1.07 -8.96 8.09
C ILE A 109 -1.55 -8.71 6.66
N TYR A 110 -1.46 -7.48 6.16
CA TYR A 110 -1.95 -7.11 4.83
C TYR A 110 -1.03 -7.59 3.69
N ALA A 111 0.29 -7.58 3.90
CA ALA A 111 1.28 -7.97 2.90
C ALA A 111 1.07 -9.38 2.30
N PRO A 112 0.81 -10.45 3.07
CA PRO A 112 0.58 -11.79 2.52
C PRO A 112 -0.74 -11.96 1.76
N HIS A 113 -1.63 -10.95 1.74
CA HIS A 113 -2.90 -10.97 0.99
C HIS A 113 -2.84 -10.23 -0.35
N LEU A 114 -1.72 -9.59 -0.69
CA LEU A 114 -1.46 -8.92 -1.98
C LEU A 114 -0.94 -9.93 -3.01
#